data_AF-A0A916V8F2-F1
#
_entry.id   AF-A0A916V8F2-F1
#
_cell.length_a   1.000
_cell.length_b   1.000
_cell.length_c   1.000
_cell.angle_alpha   90.00
_cell.angle_beta   90.00
_cell.angle_gamma   90.00
#
_symmetry.space_group_name_H-M   'P 1'
#
loop_
_entity.id
_entity.type
_entity.pdbx_description
1 polymer ?
#
loop_
_entity_poly.entity_id
_entity_poly.type
_entity_poly.pdbx_seq_one_letter_code
_entity_poly.pdbx_strand_id
1 'polypeptide(L)'
;MSRAKSPSPSGISTQSIVWAAIGWAALALMFYLFFNVPTDGPHVIKPEECAKAIKDLFVRPNWYRYGTYIFQTVAISCSGILCLRNWRSSKIISGRNVWLGLGIGILSWGIGNLIFGYLDFQYQSGLIAGGSKGAKDLVQTFPSIADIFFTATYVFLSWGMAMSVIGRRLNLYPKQWAIVGAVGFVGVVVAAYVTFGVGGGFSLDTGKILNIVYALGDIWLLIVATILLLAFWGGKAAQSWRLLGSAGIAMFFGDLWFNYSINTGISKVCEGKQYQSGEPAEFFWILAFILWGMAAALEFDLSSRPTTRSRRN
;
A
#
# COMPACT_ATOMS: atom_id res chain seq x y z
N MET A 1 -20.89 47.75 17.23
CA MET A 1 -21.27 46.36 16.91
C MET A 1 -20.01 45.52 16.76
N SER A 2 -19.70 44.65 17.72
CA SER A 2 -18.52 43.79 17.65
C SER A 2 -18.74 42.70 16.58
N ARG A 3 -17.73 42.51 15.74
CA ARG A 3 -17.72 41.49 14.69
C ARG A 3 -17.62 40.14 15.39
N ALA A 4 -18.75 39.45 15.57
CA ALA A 4 -18.78 38.12 16.17
C ALA A 4 -17.82 37.20 15.39
N LYS A 5 -16.83 36.65 16.10
CA LYS A 5 -15.86 35.70 15.56
C LYS A 5 -16.63 34.43 15.19
N SER A 6 -16.61 34.04 13.92
CA SER A 6 -17.21 32.79 13.47
C SER A 6 -16.65 31.63 14.30
N PRO A 7 -17.47 30.69 14.80
CA PRO A 7 -16.97 29.57 15.57
C PRO A 7 -15.99 28.76 14.72
N SER A 8 -14.80 28.51 15.26
CA SER A 8 -13.82 27.60 14.68
C SER A 8 -14.49 26.24 14.46
N PRO A 9 -14.29 25.58 13.30
CA PRO A 9 -14.88 24.26 13.09
C PRO A 9 -14.34 23.29 14.16
N SER A 10 -15.25 22.55 14.81
CA SER A 10 -14.98 21.64 15.92
C SER A 10 -14.32 20.32 15.48
N GLY A 11 -13.28 20.39 14.65
CA GLY A 11 -12.59 19.23 14.07
C GLY A 11 -11.07 19.31 14.21
N ILE A 12 -10.40 18.16 14.08
CA ILE A 12 -8.94 18.07 14.06
C ILE A 12 -8.40 18.87 12.88
N SER A 13 -7.43 19.75 13.14
CA SER A 13 -6.82 20.57 12.08
C SER A 13 -6.05 19.71 11.07
N THR A 14 -6.07 20.11 9.80
CA THR A 14 -5.30 19.43 8.75
C THR A 14 -3.81 19.39 9.04
N GLN A 15 -3.27 20.46 9.63
CA GLN A 15 -1.87 20.52 10.05
C GLN A 15 -1.56 19.46 11.12
N SER A 16 -2.45 19.26 12.10
CA SER A 16 -2.30 18.20 13.10
C SER A 16 -2.30 16.81 12.47
N ILE A 17 -3.19 16.57 11.49
CA ILE A 17 -3.23 15.29 10.76
C ILE A 17 -1.92 15.06 10.01
N VAL A 18 -1.40 16.07 9.32
CA VAL A 18 -0.14 15.96 8.57
C VAL A 18 1.05 15.71 9.51
N TRP A 19 1.15 16.40 10.64
CA TRP A 19 2.23 16.16 11.60
C TRP A 19 2.13 14.78 12.25
N ALA A 20 0.93 14.32 12.58
CA ALA A 20 0.73 12.96 13.10
C ALA A 20 1.11 11.90 12.06
N ALA A 21 0.74 12.11 10.79
CA ALA A 21 1.09 11.25 9.67
C ALA A 21 2.61 11.15 9.45
N ILE A 22 3.31 12.30 9.43
CA ILE A 22 4.78 12.35 9.34
C ILE A 22 5.43 11.66 10.55
N GLY A 23 4.94 11.92 11.75
CA GLY A 23 5.41 11.27 12.96
C GLY A 23 5.24 9.74 12.91
N TRP A 24 4.08 9.26 12.45
CA TRP A 24 3.80 7.83 12.31
C TRP A 24 4.71 7.17 11.25
N ALA A 25 4.96 7.84 10.12
CA ALA A 25 5.89 7.37 9.10
C ALA A 25 7.33 7.29 9.64
N ALA A 26 7.78 8.33 10.36
CA ALA A 26 9.10 8.35 10.95
C ALA A 26 9.27 7.24 12.01
N LEU A 27 8.27 7.04 12.88
CA LEU A 27 8.27 5.97 13.86
C LEU A 27 8.28 4.58 13.20
N ALA A 28 7.48 4.37 12.16
CA ALA A 28 7.49 3.12 11.40
C ALA A 28 8.85 2.88 10.73
N LEU A 29 9.45 3.91 10.12
CA LEU A 29 10.77 3.79 9.51
C LEU A 29 11.84 3.46 10.55
N MET A 30 11.85 4.17 11.69
CA MET A 30 12.76 3.89 12.81
C MET A 30 12.55 2.48 13.37
N PHE A 31 11.31 2.00 13.43
CA PHE A 31 10.99 0.66 13.86
C PHE A 31 11.69 -0.38 12.99
N TYR A 32 11.60 -0.26 11.66
CA TYR A 32 12.33 -1.14 10.75
C TYR A 32 13.85 -0.91 10.84
N LEU A 33 14.35 0.32 10.87
CA LEU A 33 15.79 0.57 10.84
C LEU A 33 16.52 0.08 12.09
N PHE A 34 15.93 0.23 13.28
CA PHE A 34 16.60 -0.12 14.55
C PHE A 34 16.29 -1.52 15.04
N PHE A 35 15.13 -2.07 14.66
CA PHE A 35 14.68 -3.36 15.14
C PHE A 35 14.57 -4.40 14.03
N ASN A 36 15.12 -4.15 12.82
CA ASN A 36 15.12 -5.17 11.78
C ASN A 36 15.81 -6.43 12.27
N VAL A 37 15.01 -7.46 12.52
CA VAL A 37 15.52 -8.79 12.87
C VAL A 37 15.66 -9.58 11.58
N PRO A 38 16.88 -9.93 11.14
CA PRO A 38 17.05 -10.74 9.94
C PRO A 38 16.37 -12.10 10.12
N THR A 39 15.74 -12.57 9.06
CA THR A 39 15.26 -13.94 8.96
C THR A 39 16.45 -14.83 8.60
N ASP A 40 17.23 -15.31 9.56
CA ASP A 40 18.30 -16.26 9.25
C ASP A 40 17.71 -17.66 9.06
N GLY A 41 17.92 -18.23 7.89
CA GLY A 41 17.51 -19.59 7.54
C GLY A 41 18.30 -20.06 6.31
N PRO A 42 18.63 -21.35 6.21
CA PRO A 42 19.44 -21.86 5.11
C PRO A 42 18.80 -21.54 3.76
N HIS A 43 19.61 -20.98 2.86
CA HIS A 43 19.22 -20.69 1.48
C HIS A 43 19.20 -22.00 0.69
N VAL A 44 18.02 -22.42 0.27
CA VAL A 44 17.76 -23.69 -0.44
C VAL A 44 17.89 -24.90 0.49
N ILE A 45 16.76 -25.56 0.72
CA ILE A 45 16.69 -26.75 1.55
C ILE A 45 16.37 -27.92 0.61
N LYS A 46 17.24 -28.92 0.53
CA LYS A 46 16.89 -30.14 -0.20
C LYS A 46 15.65 -30.75 0.46
N PRO A 47 14.71 -31.38 -0.27
CA PRO A 47 13.50 -31.99 0.32
C PRO A 47 13.80 -32.94 1.49
N GLU A 48 14.97 -33.57 1.46
CA GLU A 48 15.53 -34.51 2.43
C GLU A 48 15.98 -33.83 3.74
N GLU A 49 16.36 -32.55 3.66
CA GLU A 49 16.83 -31.70 4.78
C GLU A 49 15.73 -30.76 5.30
N CYS A 50 14.53 -30.81 4.69
CA CYS A 50 13.37 -29.99 5.02
C CYS A 50 13.02 -30.01 6.51
N ALA A 51 13.01 -31.21 7.12
CA ALA A 51 12.72 -31.37 8.53
C ALA A 51 13.81 -30.78 9.45
N LYS A 52 15.06 -30.68 8.97
CA LYS A 52 16.17 -30.07 9.69
C LYS A 52 16.13 -28.54 9.58
N ALA A 53 15.88 -28.03 8.39
CA ALA A 53 15.81 -26.60 8.16
C ALA A 53 14.61 -25.91 8.82
N ILE A 54 13.49 -26.62 9.04
CA ILE A 54 12.38 -26.10 9.84
C ILE A 54 12.78 -25.92 11.31
N LYS A 55 13.69 -26.76 11.84
CA LYS A 55 14.22 -26.58 13.21
C LYS A 55 15.18 -25.40 13.33
N ASP A 56 15.89 -25.08 12.25
CA ASP A 56 16.85 -23.97 12.18
C ASP A 56 16.21 -22.68 11.64
N LEU A 57 14.89 -22.69 11.37
CA LEU A 57 14.18 -21.52 10.82
C LEU A 57 14.03 -20.47 11.91
N PHE A 58 14.67 -19.31 11.72
CA PHE A 58 14.44 -18.17 12.58
C PHE A 58 13.09 -17.51 12.24
N VAL A 59 12.20 -17.47 13.22
CA VAL A 59 10.91 -16.78 13.13
C VAL A 59 11.01 -15.44 13.87
N ARG A 60 10.60 -14.35 13.23
CA ARG A 60 10.60 -13.02 13.84
C ARG A 60 9.77 -13.02 15.15
N PRO A 61 10.25 -12.35 16.23
CA PRO A 61 9.50 -12.28 17.48
C PRO A 61 8.09 -11.70 17.31
N ASN A 62 7.13 -12.22 18.07
CA ASN A 62 5.72 -11.79 17.98
C ASN A 62 5.53 -10.29 18.22
N TRP A 63 6.26 -9.68 19.15
CA TRP A 63 6.16 -8.23 19.40
C TRP A 63 6.50 -7.40 18.15
N TYR A 64 7.48 -7.87 17.36
CA TYR A 64 7.93 -7.16 16.16
C TYR A 64 6.87 -7.26 15.07
N ARG A 65 6.32 -8.46 14.87
CA ARG A 65 5.21 -8.70 13.94
C ARG A 65 3.95 -7.93 14.33
N TYR A 66 3.57 -7.94 15.62
CA TYR A 66 2.46 -7.13 16.12
C TYR A 66 2.70 -5.64 15.87
N GLY A 67 3.92 -5.16 16.11
CA GLY A 67 4.32 -3.78 15.79
C GLY A 67 4.09 -3.43 14.33
N THR A 68 4.55 -4.28 13.40
CA THR A 68 4.31 -4.14 11.96
C THR A 68 2.82 -4.01 11.62
N TYR A 69 1.99 -4.93 12.11
CA TYR A 69 0.54 -4.88 11.87
C TYR A 69 -0.14 -3.68 12.52
N ILE A 70 0.36 -3.19 13.66
CA ILE A 70 -0.13 -1.96 14.29
C ILE A 70 0.18 -0.75 13.38
N PHE A 71 1.43 -0.63 12.91
CA PHE A 71 1.81 0.48 12.03
C PHE A 71 0.98 0.52 10.76
N GLN A 72 0.76 -0.64 10.13
CA GLN A 72 -0.09 -0.78 8.95
C GLN A 72 -1.55 -0.44 9.27
N THR A 73 -2.17 -1.15 10.22
CA THR A 73 -3.60 -1.04 10.53
C THR A 73 -3.99 0.38 10.90
N VAL A 74 -3.16 1.09 11.67
CA VAL A 74 -3.42 2.50 12.02
C VAL A 74 -3.37 3.38 10.78
N ALA A 75 -2.33 3.25 9.95
CA ALA A 75 -2.19 4.05 8.72
C ALA A 75 -3.37 3.85 7.76
N ILE A 76 -3.76 2.59 7.55
CA ILE A 76 -4.88 2.20 6.68
C ILE A 76 -6.19 2.74 7.22
N SER A 77 -6.47 2.52 8.51
CA SER A 77 -7.73 2.92 9.14
C SER A 77 -7.92 4.43 9.09
N CYS A 78 -6.88 5.19 9.49
CA CYS A 78 -6.92 6.64 9.44
C CYS A 78 -7.08 7.15 8.01
N SER A 79 -6.34 6.58 7.05
CA SER A 79 -6.41 6.98 5.65
C SER A 79 -7.78 6.70 5.03
N GLY A 80 -8.33 5.50 5.23
CA GLY A 80 -9.67 5.11 4.78
C GLY A 80 -10.77 6.02 5.36
N ILE A 81 -10.70 6.34 6.66
CA ILE A 81 -11.65 7.27 7.31
C ILE A 81 -11.57 8.67 6.68
N LEU A 82 -10.36 9.18 6.42
CA LEU A 82 -10.18 10.50 5.80
C LEU A 82 -10.71 10.53 4.35
N CYS A 83 -10.51 9.46 3.59
CA CYS A 83 -11.10 9.30 2.26
C CYS A 83 -12.63 9.26 2.32
N LEU A 84 -13.23 8.47 3.23
CA LEU A 84 -14.68 8.43 3.39
C LEU A 84 -15.28 9.75 3.87
N ARG A 85 -14.57 10.50 4.72
CA ARG A 85 -14.95 11.88 5.10
C ARG A 85 -15.05 12.77 3.86
N ASN A 86 -14.06 12.69 2.96
CA ASN A 86 -14.08 13.47 1.73
C ASN A 86 -15.24 13.03 0.83
N TRP A 87 -15.45 11.73 0.65
CA TRP A 87 -16.61 11.23 -0.10
C TRP A 87 -17.96 11.76 0.42
N ARG A 88 -18.12 11.90 1.74
CA ARG A 88 -19.36 12.43 2.33
C ARG A 88 -19.53 13.94 2.18
N SER A 89 -18.45 14.68 1.91
CA SER A 89 -18.50 16.13 1.79
C SER A 89 -18.97 16.58 0.40
N SER A 90 -19.98 17.44 0.36
CA SER A 90 -20.48 18.06 -0.89
C SER A 90 -19.55 19.14 -1.44
N LYS A 91 -18.55 19.57 -0.65
CA LYS A 91 -17.64 20.66 -1.01
C LYS A 91 -16.39 20.20 -1.75
N ILE A 92 -16.16 18.89 -1.86
CA ILE A 92 -14.92 18.35 -2.46
C ILE A 92 -14.80 18.73 -3.94
N ILE A 93 -13.75 19.48 -4.25
CA ILE A 93 -13.49 20.01 -5.60
C ILE A 93 -13.03 18.90 -6.54
N SER A 94 -12.24 17.95 -6.04
CA SER A 94 -11.73 16.83 -6.84
C SER A 94 -12.78 15.85 -7.38
N GLY A 95 -14.01 15.93 -6.88
CA GLY A 95 -15.05 14.92 -7.07
C GLY A 95 -15.09 13.88 -5.95
N ARG A 96 -16.31 13.53 -5.51
CA ARG A 96 -16.57 12.61 -4.39
C ARG A 96 -16.23 11.15 -4.73
N ASN A 97 -16.36 10.76 -5.99
CA ASN A 97 -16.14 9.39 -6.45
C ASN A 97 -14.65 8.98 -6.39
N VAL A 98 -13.73 9.94 -6.54
CA VAL A 98 -12.29 9.71 -6.34
C VAL A 98 -12.05 9.14 -4.95
N TRP A 99 -12.55 9.84 -3.93
CA TRP A 99 -12.35 9.46 -2.53
C TRP A 99 -13.18 8.27 -2.09
N LEU A 100 -14.31 7.99 -2.77
CA LEU A 100 -15.07 6.76 -2.55
C LEU A 100 -14.26 5.54 -2.98
N GLY A 101 -13.74 5.54 -4.22
CA GLY A 101 -12.91 4.45 -4.74
C GLY A 101 -11.66 4.25 -3.91
N LEU A 102 -10.95 5.35 -3.59
CA LEU A 102 -9.78 5.29 -2.71
C LEU A 102 -10.13 4.77 -1.30
N GLY A 103 -11.20 5.28 -0.70
CA GLY A 103 -11.62 4.90 0.66
C GLY A 103 -12.03 3.42 0.77
N ILE A 104 -12.86 2.93 -0.16
CA ILE A 104 -13.25 1.52 -0.19
C ILE A 104 -12.03 0.64 -0.48
N GLY A 105 -11.19 1.01 -1.46
CA GLY A 105 -9.98 0.26 -1.78
C GLY A 105 -9.05 0.12 -0.57
N ILE A 106 -8.74 1.22 0.11
CA ILE A 106 -7.88 1.22 1.31
C ILE A 106 -8.49 0.34 2.42
N LEU A 107 -9.79 0.44 2.67
CA LEU A 107 -10.45 -0.38 3.69
C LEU A 107 -10.53 -1.86 3.32
N SER A 108 -10.73 -2.18 2.04
CA SER A 108 -10.60 -3.55 1.53
C SER A 108 -9.21 -4.10 1.82
N TRP A 109 -8.15 -3.32 1.55
CA TRP A 109 -6.79 -3.75 1.87
C TRP A 109 -6.62 -3.98 3.37
N GLY A 110 -7.19 -3.10 4.21
CA GLY A 110 -7.17 -3.27 5.66
C GLY A 110 -7.84 -4.56 6.13
N ILE A 111 -8.99 -4.93 5.57
CA ILE A 111 -9.66 -6.20 5.88
C ILE A 111 -8.78 -7.39 5.44
N GLY A 112 -8.24 -7.32 4.21
CA GLY A 112 -7.28 -8.30 3.72
C GLY A 112 -6.08 -8.45 4.65
N ASN A 113 -5.52 -7.34 5.13
CA ASN A 113 -4.36 -7.31 6.01
C ASN A 113 -4.63 -7.92 7.39
N LEU A 114 -5.81 -7.70 7.96
CA LEU A 114 -6.21 -8.32 9.23
C LEU A 114 -6.38 -9.84 9.08
N ILE A 115 -7.01 -10.28 7.98
CA ILE A 115 -7.13 -11.70 7.65
C ILE A 115 -5.75 -12.31 7.44
N PHE A 116 -4.94 -11.73 6.56
CA PHE A 116 -3.59 -12.18 6.27
C PHE A 116 -2.75 -12.23 7.54
N GLY A 117 -2.81 -11.21 8.39
CA GLY A 117 -2.14 -11.21 9.69
C GLY A 117 -2.57 -12.35 10.58
N TYR A 118 -3.87 -12.61 10.71
CA TYR A 118 -4.35 -13.77 11.46
C TYR A 118 -3.79 -15.09 10.89
N LEU A 119 -3.83 -15.29 9.57
CA LEU A 119 -3.30 -16.49 8.92
C LEU A 119 -1.78 -16.61 9.10
N ASP A 120 -1.03 -15.52 8.95
CA ASP A 120 0.42 -15.47 9.16
C ASP A 120 0.78 -15.78 10.63
N PHE A 121 0.03 -15.28 11.60
CA PHE A 121 0.24 -15.63 13.02
C PHE A 121 -0.02 -17.10 13.28
N GLN A 122 -1.09 -17.66 12.74
CA GLN A 122 -1.40 -19.08 12.89
C GLN A 122 -0.36 -19.97 12.19
N TYR A 123 0.05 -19.58 10.98
CA TYR A 123 1.07 -20.26 10.19
C TYR A 123 2.40 -20.34 10.96
N GLN A 124 2.90 -19.18 11.41
CA GLN A 124 4.19 -19.11 12.10
C GLN A 124 4.13 -19.73 13.51
N SER A 125 3.02 -19.60 14.24
CA SER A 125 2.85 -20.27 15.53
C SER A 125 2.78 -21.80 15.38
N GLY A 126 2.15 -22.29 14.30
CA GLY A 126 2.11 -23.70 13.94
C GLY A 126 3.50 -24.25 13.58
N LEU A 127 4.33 -23.47 12.88
CA LEU A 127 5.74 -23.82 12.64
C LEU A 127 6.53 -23.96 13.95
N ILE A 128 6.39 -22.99 14.86
CA ILE A 128 7.08 -22.99 16.16
C ILE A 128 6.64 -24.18 17.03
N ALA A 129 5.35 -24.48 17.08
CA ALA A 129 4.80 -25.52 17.96
C ALA A 129 4.94 -26.95 17.42
N GLY A 130 4.86 -27.15 16.10
CA GLY A 130 4.72 -28.47 15.48
C GLY A 130 5.92 -28.97 14.65
N GLY A 131 6.93 -28.14 14.42
CA GLY A 131 8.06 -28.47 13.55
C GLY A 131 7.62 -28.98 12.17
N SER A 132 8.37 -29.92 11.58
CA SER A 132 8.09 -30.45 10.23
C SER A 132 6.77 -31.22 10.08
N LYS A 133 6.15 -31.67 11.18
CA LYS A 133 4.82 -32.32 11.17
C LYS A 133 3.70 -31.30 11.20
N GLY A 134 3.85 -30.21 11.97
CA GLY A 134 2.94 -29.06 11.94
C GLY A 134 2.94 -28.37 10.58
N ALA A 135 4.08 -28.40 9.87
CA ALA A 135 4.29 -27.78 8.57
C ALA A 135 3.37 -28.26 7.43
N LYS A 136 2.90 -29.51 7.49
CA LYS A 136 2.07 -30.12 6.43
C LYS A 136 0.61 -29.70 6.47
N ASP A 137 0.12 -29.30 7.64
CA ASP A 137 -1.26 -28.84 7.86
C ASP A 137 -1.34 -27.30 7.97
N LEU A 138 -0.27 -26.60 7.60
CA LEU A 138 -0.24 -25.15 7.70
C LEU A 138 -1.07 -24.48 6.62
N VAL A 139 -1.81 -23.47 7.04
CA VAL A 139 -2.61 -22.60 6.18
C VAL A 139 -1.70 -21.82 5.24
N GLN A 140 -1.85 -22.01 3.92
CA GLN A 140 -1.15 -21.17 2.95
C GLN A 140 -1.55 -19.69 3.17
N THR A 141 -0.55 -18.84 3.35
CA THR A 141 -0.74 -17.38 3.48
C THR A 141 -0.92 -16.72 2.11
N PHE A 142 -0.43 -17.37 1.05
CA PHE A 142 -0.64 -16.94 -0.34
C PHE A 142 -0.63 -18.14 -1.29
N PRO A 143 -1.66 -18.33 -2.14
CA PRO A 143 -2.94 -17.62 -2.15
C PRO A 143 -3.83 -17.99 -0.94
N SER A 144 -4.69 -17.06 -0.52
CA SER A 144 -5.53 -17.16 0.68
C SER A 144 -6.86 -16.39 0.52
N ILE A 145 -7.73 -16.45 1.54
CA ILE A 145 -8.98 -15.67 1.54
C ILE A 145 -8.75 -14.15 1.65
N ALA A 146 -7.57 -13.71 2.12
CA ALA A 146 -7.20 -12.30 2.13
C ALA A 146 -7.10 -11.72 0.71
N ASP A 147 -6.70 -12.54 -0.26
CA ASP A 147 -6.46 -12.13 -1.64
C ASP A 147 -7.74 -11.70 -2.38
N ILE A 148 -8.92 -12.11 -1.92
CA ILE A 148 -10.21 -11.59 -2.38
C ILE A 148 -10.30 -10.08 -2.09
N PHE A 149 -9.88 -9.68 -0.89
CA PHE A 149 -9.90 -8.29 -0.45
C PHE A 149 -8.76 -7.46 -1.05
N PHE A 150 -7.58 -8.05 -1.24
CA PHE A 150 -6.49 -7.39 -1.97
C PHE A 150 -6.85 -7.18 -3.45
N THR A 151 -7.50 -8.15 -4.09
CA THR A 151 -8.00 -7.97 -5.47
C THR A 151 -9.07 -6.87 -5.53
N ALA A 152 -10.01 -6.85 -4.58
CA ALA A 152 -11.00 -5.77 -4.48
C ALA A 152 -10.33 -4.40 -4.28
N THR A 153 -9.24 -4.33 -3.51
CA THR A 153 -8.43 -3.12 -3.34
C THR A 153 -7.99 -2.56 -4.68
N TYR A 154 -7.39 -3.39 -5.54
CA TYR A 154 -6.93 -2.94 -6.84
C TYR A 154 -8.06 -2.44 -7.73
N VAL A 155 -9.22 -3.09 -7.71
CA VAL A 155 -10.40 -2.63 -8.48
C VAL A 155 -10.82 -1.23 -8.02
N PHE A 156 -11.00 -1.02 -6.71
CA PHE A 156 -11.50 0.25 -6.18
C PHE A 156 -10.45 1.37 -6.20
N LEU A 157 -9.18 1.06 -5.88
CA LEU A 157 -8.09 2.02 -6.01
C LEU A 157 -7.88 2.44 -7.46
N SER A 158 -7.88 1.49 -8.39
CA SER A 158 -7.75 1.78 -9.83
C SER A 158 -8.88 2.66 -10.31
N TRP A 159 -10.11 2.40 -9.87
CA TRP A 159 -11.26 3.27 -10.15
C TRP A 159 -11.08 4.66 -9.55
N GLY A 160 -10.76 4.77 -8.25
CA GLY A 160 -10.56 6.06 -7.59
C GLY A 160 -9.47 6.91 -8.27
N MET A 161 -8.36 6.26 -8.64
CA MET A 161 -7.25 6.86 -9.38
C MET A 161 -7.66 7.25 -10.81
N ALA A 162 -8.42 6.42 -11.53
CA ALA A 162 -8.96 6.77 -12.84
C ALA A 162 -9.83 8.04 -12.76
N MET A 163 -10.72 8.12 -11.78
CA MET A 163 -11.56 9.30 -11.55
C MET A 163 -10.76 10.55 -11.20
N SER A 164 -9.52 10.41 -10.73
CA SER A 164 -8.64 11.55 -10.44
C SER A 164 -8.09 12.22 -11.70
N VAL A 165 -8.13 11.53 -12.85
CA VAL A 165 -7.64 12.03 -14.14
C VAL A 165 -8.77 12.24 -15.16
N ILE A 166 -9.78 11.36 -15.16
CA ILE A 166 -10.92 11.42 -16.09
C ILE A 166 -11.72 12.71 -15.86
N GLY A 167 -12.06 13.39 -16.95
CA GLY A 167 -12.83 14.63 -16.91
C GLY A 167 -12.01 15.87 -16.53
N ARG A 168 -10.71 15.72 -16.23
CA ARG A 168 -9.80 16.84 -16.04
C ARG A 168 -9.11 17.19 -17.35
N ARG A 169 -9.03 18.49 -17.66
CA ARG A 169 -8.27 19.01 -18.81
C ARG A 169 -6.77 18.97 -18.52
N LEU A 170 -6.21 17.76 -18.40
CA LEU A 170 -4.78 17.55 -18.21
C LEU A 170 -4.06 17.86 -19.53
N ASN A 171 -3.28 18.94 -19.56
CA ASN A 171 -2.52 19.34 -20.74
C ASN A 171 -1.05 18.96 -20.57
N LEU A 172 -0.76 17.67 -20.75
CA LEU A 172 0.61 17.17 -20.72
C LEU A 172 1.28 17.42 -22.08
N TYR A 173 2.50 17.98 -22.06
CA TYR A 173 3.31 18.13 -23.26
C TYR A 173 3.72 16.75 -23.83
N PRO A 174 3.99 16.63 -25.14
CA PRO A 174 4.41 15.35 -25.74
C PRO A 174 5.61 14.69 -25.02
N LYS A 175 6.56 15.48 -24.53
CA LYS A 175 7.69 14.98 -23.72
C LYS A 175 7.25 14.38 -22.38
N GLN A 176 6.21 14.93 -21.75
CA GLN A 176 5.65 14.40 -20.51
C GLN A 176 4.90 13.08 -20.78
N TRP A 177 4.19 12.97 -21.90
CA TRP A 177 3.62 11.70 -22.34
C TRP A 177 4.69 10.64 -22.62
N ALA A 178 5.84 11.03 -23.19
CA ALA A 178 6.97 10.13 -23.35
C ALA A 178 7.50 9.62 -21.98
N ILE A 179 7.53 10.47 -20.95
CA ILE A 179 7.87 10.05 -19.58
C ILE A 179 6.85 9.05 -19.04
N VAL A 180 5.54 9.31 -19.19
CA VAL A 180 4.48 8.39 -18.76
C VAL A 180 4.63 7.03 -19.45
N GLY A 181 4.87 7.02 -20.76
CA GLY A 181 5.11 5.80 -21.52
C GLY A 181 6.37 5.06 -21.06
N ALA A 182 7.48 5.77 -20.82
CA ALA A 182 8.72 5.19 -20.35
C ALA A 182 8.57 4.56 -18.95
N VAL A 183 7.92 5.25 -18.01
CA VAL A 183 7.67 4.73 -16.66
C VAL A 183 6.75 3.50 -16.71
N GLY A 184 5.67 3.54 -17.49
CA GLY A 184 4.79 2.39 -17.69
C GLY A 184 5.53 1.18 -18.27
N PHE A 185 6.35 1.40 -19.30
CA PHE A 185 7.16 0.35 -19.91
C PHE A 185 8.16 -0.27 -18.94
N VAL A 186 8.92 0.56 -18.21
CA VAL A 186 9.87 0.08 -17.19
C VAL A 186 9.13 -0.70 -16.10
N GLY A 187 7.98 -0.20 -15.63
CA GLY A 187 7.14 -0.89 -14.65
C GLY A 187 6.71 -2.28 -15.13
N VAL A 188 6.25 -2.39 -16.38
CA VAL A 188 5.89 -3.68 -17.00
C VAL A 188 7.11 -4.62 -17.07
N VAL A 189 8.25 -4.15 -17.56
CA VAL A 189 9.46 -4.97 -17.70
C VAL A 189 9.91 -5.50 -16.35
N VAL A 190 9.97 -4.64 -15.33
CA VAL A 190 10.39 -5.01 -13.98
C VAL A 190 9.41 -5.98 -13.34
N ALA A 191 8.10 -5.70 -13.42
CA ALA A 191 7.08 -6.58 -12.86
C ALA A 191 7.03 -7.94 -13.57
N ALA A 192 7.18 -7.98 -14.89
CA ALA A 192 7.27 -9.22 -15.65
C ALA A 192 8.53 -10.02 -15.30
N TYR A 193 9.68 -9.35 -15.15
CA TYR A 193 10.91 -10.00 -14.70
C TYR A 193 10.73 -10.63 -13.32
N VAL A 194 10.15 -9.89 -12.37
CA VAL A 194 9.90 -10.42 -11.02
C VAL A 194 8.86 -11.54 -11.02
N THR A 195 7.83 -11.46 -11.88
CA THR A 195 6.73 -12.44 -11.92
C THR A 195 7.13 -13.75 -12.61
N PHE A 196 7.89 -13.68 -13.70
CA PHE A 196 8.20 -14.82 -14.58
C PHE A 196 9.69 -15.20 -14.61
N GLY A 197 10.58 -14.22 -14.48
CA GLY A 197 12.03 -14.43 -14.54
C GLY A 197 12.61 -14.91 -13.22
N VAL A 198 12.09 -14.41 -12.09
CA VAL A 198 12.50 -14.84 -10.75
C VAL A 198 11.78 -16.14 -10.38
N GLY A 199 12.55 -17.16 -9.96
CA GLY A 199 11.99 -18.45 -9.54
C GLY A 199 11.67 -19.45 -10.65
N GLY A 200 11.88 -19.07 -11.92
CA GLY A 200 12.00 -19.98 -13.06
C GLY A 200 10.76 -20.79 -13.41
N GLY A 201 9.80 -20.18 -14.12
CA GLY A 201 8.80 -20.96 -14.86
C GLY A 201 7.57 -20.16 -15.29
N PHE A 202 7.13 -20.37 -16.53
CA PHE A 202 5.80 -19.95 -16.99
C PHE A 202 4.76 -21.00 -16.54
N SER A 203 4.29 -20.89 -15.30
CA SER A 203 3.10 -21.60 -14.81
C SER A 203 1.94 -20.63 -14.59
N LEU A 204 0.72 -21.09 -14.83
CA LEU A 204 -0.51 -20.34 -14.55
C LEU A 204 -1.29 -21.05 -13.43
N ASP A 205 -0.68 -21.14 -12.25
CA ASP A 205 -1.40 -21.50 -11.03
C ASP A 205 -2.11 -20.28 -10.42
N THR A 206 -2.98 -20.51 -9.44
CA THR A 206 -3.76 -19.45 -8.78
C THR A 206 -2.89 -18.34 -8.20
N GLY A 207 -1.74 -18.67 -7.59
CA GLY A 207 -0.83 -17.68 -7.02
C GLY A 207 -0.19 -16.81 -8.09
N LYS A 208 0.24 -17.42 -9.20
CA LYS A 208 0.76 -16.70 -10.37
C LYS A 208 -0.28 -15.80 -11.01
N ILE A 209 -1.53 -16.25 -11.12
CA ILE A 209 -2.64 -15.42 -11.64
C ILE A 209 -2.84 -14.20 -10.75
N LEU A 210 -2.87 -14.36 -9.42
CA LEU A 210 -3.00 -13.25 -8.49
C LEU A 210 -1.82 -12.26 -8.59
N ASN A 211 -0.59 -12.76 -8.71
CA ASN A 211 0.59 -11.90 -8.91
C ASN A 211 0.49 -11.07 -10.19
N ILE A 212 0.00 -11.67 -11.28
CA ILE A 212 -0.25 -10.93 -12.53
C ILE A 212 -1.31 -9.85 -12.31
N VAL A 213 -2.40 -10.16 -11.62
CA VAL A 213 -3.46 -9.18 -11.30
C VAL A 213 -2.91 -8.02 -10.48
N TYR A 214 -2.11 -8.29 -9.44
CA TYR A 214 -1.52 -7.27 -8.58
C TYR A 214 -0.51 -6.41 -9.35
N ALA A 215 0.39 -7.05 -10.10
CA ALA A 215 1.34 -6.35 -10.97
C ALA A 215 0.66 -5.43 -11.98
N LEU A 216 -0.42 -5.87 -12.64
CA LEU A 216 -1.19 -5.04 -13.57
C LEU A 216 -1.86 -3.86 -12.85
N GLY A 217 -2.40 -4.10 -11.65
CA GLY A 217 -2.93 -3.05 -10.79
C GLY A 217 -1.88 -2.01 -10.43
N ASP A 218 -0.68 -2.44 -10.01
CA ASP A 218 0.40 -1.53 -9.65
C ASP A 218 0.93 -0.73 -10.85
N ILE A 219 1.05 -1.36 -12.02
CA ILE A 219 1.43 -0.66 -13.26
C ILE A 219 0.40 0.42 -13.59
N TRP A 220 -0.90 0.12 -13.45
CA TRP A 220 -1.94 1.12 -13.63
C TRP A 220 -1.80 2.28 -12.62
N LEU A 221 -1.63 1.96 -11.33
CA LEU A 221 -1.42 2.96 -10.29
C LEU A 221 -0.19 3.81 -10.56
N LEU A 222 0.91 3.22 -11.04
CA LEU A 222 2.17 3.88 -11.37
C LEU A 222 2.02 4.84 -12.56
N ILE A 223 1.29 4.43 -13.60
CA ILE A 223 0.97 5.28 -14.76
C ILE A 223 0.16 6.50 -14.31
N VAL A 224 -0.92 6.28 -13.56
CA VAL A 224 -1.77 7.37 -13.07
C VAL A 224 -1.01 8.27 -12.10
N ALA A 225 -0.20 7.70 -11.21
CA ALA A 225 0.68 8.45 -10.31
C ALA A 225 1.64 9.37 -11.08
N THR A 226 2.25 8.87 -12.16
CA THR A 226 3.14 9.64 -13.02
C THR A 226 2.40 10.80 -13.69
N ILE A 227 1.20 10.54 -14.24
CA ILE A 227 0.33 11.57 -14.81
C ILE A 227 0.04 12.66 -13.77
N LEU A 228 -0.35 12.28 -12.55
CA LEU A 228 -0.65 13.22 -11.48
C LEU A 228 0.55 14.07 -11.07
N LEU A 229 1.74 13.46 -10.95
CA LEU A 229 2.95 14.18 -10.58
C LEU A 229 3.36 15.20 -11.66
N LEU A 230 3.28 14.82 -12.94
CA LEU A 230 3.61 15.72 -14.05
C LEU A 230 2.57 16.82 -14.24
N ALA A 231 1.29 16.50 -14.10
CA ALA A 231 0.20 17.45 -14.29
C ALA A 231 0.08 18.46 -13.13
N PHE A 232 0.47 18.06 -11.91
CA PHE A 232 0.27 18.84 -10.68
C PHE A 232 1.59 19.19 -9.96
N TRP A 233 2.63 19.57 -10.71
CA TRP A 233 3.96 19.88 -10.16
C TRP A 233 4.09 21.26 -9.46
N GLY A 234 3.12 22.18 -9.62
CA GLY A 234 3.21 23.56 -9.10
C GLY A 234 1.98 24.04 -8.31
N GLY A 235 2.18 24.71 -7.18
CA GLY A 235 1.12 25.37 -6.39
C GLY A 235 0.55 24.57 -5.20
N LYS A 236 -0.13 25.27 -4.29
CA LYS A 236 -0.70 24.70 -3.04
C LYS A 236 -1.83 23.69 -3.28
N ALA A 237 -2.66 23.93 -4.30
CA ALA A 237 -3.74 23.02 -4.68
C ALA A 237 -3.22 21.70 -5.31
N ALA A 238 -1.96 21.68 -5.74
CA ALA A 238 -1.31 20.54 -6.36
C ALA A 238 -0.73 19.56 -5.32
N GLN A 239 -0.63 19.97 -4.06
CA GLN A 239 0.06 19.20 -3.02
C GLN A 239 -0.67 17.89 -2.68
N SER A 240 -2.01 17.89 -2.63
CA SER A 240 -2.81 16.66 -2.43
C SER A 240 -2.54 15.64 -3.55
N TRP A 241 -2.46 16.09 -4.80
CA TRP A 241 -2.20 15.25 -5.97
C TRP A 241 -0.80 14.64 -5.98
N ARG A 242 0.22 15.39 -5.57
CA ARG A 242 1.58 14.85 -5.48
C ARG A 242 1.70 13.78 -4.42
N LEU A 243 1.03 13.95 -3.28
CA LEU A 243 0.98 12.91 -2.25
C LEU A 243 0.24 11.68 -2.74
N LEU A 244 -0.87 11.86 -3.47
CA LEU A 244 -1.62 10.76 -4.08
C LEU A 244 -0.76 9.96 -5.09
N GLY A 245 0.00 10.65 -5.94
CA GLY A 245 0.93 10.02 -6.87
C GLY A 245 2.11 9.34 -6.16
N SER A 246 2.70 10.01 -5.17
CA SER A 246 3.80 9.43 -4.37
C SER A 246 3.37 8.17 -3.62
N ALA A 247 2.12 8.11 -3.16
CA ALA A 247 1.54 6.93 -2.54
C ALA A 247 1.45 5.75 -3.52
N GLY A 248 1.04 5.99 -4.77
CA GLY A 248 1.01 4.94 -5.81
C GLY A 248 2.41 4.39 -6.12
N ILE A 249 3.43 5.24 -6.12
CA ILE A 249 4.83 4.81 -6.29
C ILE A 249 5.30 3.97 -5.09
N ALA A 250 4.99 4.41 -3.87
CA ALA A 250 5.33 3.64 -2.67
C ALA A 250 4.64 2.27 -2.67
N MET A 251 3.35 2.21 -3.04
CA MET A 251 2.61 0.96 -3.18
C MET A 251 3.31 -0.01 -4.14
N PHE A 252 3.67 0.47 -5.34
CA PHE A 252 4.40 -0.32 -6.35
C PHE A 252 5.69 -0.94 -5.79
N PHE A 253 6.48 -0.21 -4.99
CA PHE A 253 7.70 -0.77 -4.40
C PHE A 253 7.43 -1.85 -3.34
N GLY A 254 6.39 -1.67 -2.52
CA GLY A 254 5.98 -2.68 -1.54
C GLY A 254 5.54 -3.98 -2.22
N ASP A 255 4.68 -3.86 -3.22
CA ASP A 255 4.13 -5.02 -3.93
C ASP A 255 5.16 -5.69 -4.84
N LEU A 256 6.06 -4.92 -5.47
CA LEU A 256 7.16 -5.49 -6.23
C LEU A 256 8.08 -6.35 -5.35
N TRP A 257 8.36 -5.88 -4.13
CA TRP A 257 9.14 -6.66 -3.17
C TRP A 257 8.40 -7.92 -2.72
N PHE A 258 7.11 -7.81 -2.41
CA PHE A 258 6.29 -8.97 -2.07
C PHE A 258 6.25 -10.00 -3.22
N ASN A 259 6.11 -9.55 -4.46
CA ASN A 259 6.15 -10.42 -5.63
C ASN A 259 7.53 -11.08 -5.82
N TYR A 260 8.61 -10.36 -5.50
CA TYR A 260 9.96 -10.91 -5.49
C TYR A 260 10.16 -11.96 -4.40
N SER A 261 9.67 -11.72 -3.18
CA SER A 261 9.77 -12.66 -2.07
C SER A 261 9.01 -13.95 -2.40
N ILE A 262 7.73 -13.90 -2.77
CA ILE A 262 6.98 -15.12 -3.09
C ILE A 262 7.59 -15.93 -4.26
N ASN A 263 8.20 -15.28 -5.26
CA ASN A 263 8.77 -15.98 -6.42
C ASN A 263 10.20 -16.50 -6.24
N THR A 264 10.99 -15.96 -5.32
CA THR A 264 12.34 -16.48 -5.03
C THR A 264 12.33 -17.81 -4.26
N GLY A 265 11.18 -18.48 -4.16
CA GLY A 265 10.97 -19.60 -3.25
C GLY A 265 10.89 -19.14 -1.79
N ILE A 266 10.92 -17.82 -1.54
CA ILE A 266 10.88 -17.26 -0.21
C ILE A 266 9.50 -17.50 0.44
N SER A 267 8.48 -18.09 -0.17
CA SER A 267 7.20 -18.32 0.55
C SER A 267 6.79 -19.78 0.74
N LYS A 268 7.60 -20.73 0.28
CA LYS A 268 7.29 -22.17 0.37
C LYS A 268 8.23 -22.87 1.36
N VAL A 269 7.63 -23.68 2.24
CA VAL A 269 8.37 -24.53 3.18
C VAL A 269 9.36 -25.37 2.36
N CYS A 270 10.65 -25.16 2.62
CA CYS A 270 11.77 -25.90 2.03
C CYS A 270 12.20 -25.54 0.60
N GLU A 271 11.71 -24.45 0.01
CA GLU A 271 12.21 -23.95 -1.29
C GLU A 271 12.98 -22.61 -1.19
N GLY A 272 12.99 -21.94 -0.02
CA GLY A 272 13.70 -20.67 0.20
C GLY A 272 13.46 -20.06 1.57
N LYS A 273 14.01 -18.85 1.81
CA LYS A 273 13.87 -18.07 3.06
C LYS A 273 12.39 -17.71 3.25
N GLN A 274 11.67 -17.98 4.34
CA GLN A 274 10.22 -17.70 4.35
C GLN A 274 9.86 -16.18 4.38
N TYR A 275 8.86 -15.71 3.61
CA TYR A 275 8.28 -14.38 3.72
C TYR A 275 7.63 -14.34 5.09
N GLN A 276 8.10 -13.42 5.91
CA GLN A 276 7.62 -13.23 7.26
C GLN A 276 7.29 -11.78 7.43
N SER A 277 6.09 -11.51 7.95
CA SER A 277 5.66 -10.15 8.24
C SER A 277 6.69 -9.42 9.10
N GLY A 278 6.91 -8.15 8.78
CA GLY A 278 7.95 -7.31 9.33
C GLY A 278 9.20 -7.17 8.46
N GLU A 279 9.14 -7.56 7.18
CA GLU A 279 10.19 -7.21 6.24
C GLU A 279 10.28 -5.69 6.05
N PRO A 280 11.49 -5.10 5.93
CA PRO A 280 11.63 -3.64 5.81
C PRO A 280 10.86 -3.03 4.63
N ALA A 281 10.60 -3.79 3.57
CA ALA A 281 9.82 -3.34 2.43
C ALA A 281 8.35 -3.01 2.78
N GLU A 282 7.81 -3.59 3.86
CA GLU A 282 6.45 -3.29 4.33
C GLU A 282 6.28 -1.84 4.79
N PHE A 283 7.40 -1.14 5.07
CA PHE A 283 7.40 0.30 5.25
C PHE A 283 6.78 1.04 4.06
N PHE A 284 6.98 0.55 2.82
CA PHE A 284 6.44 1.21 1.64
C PHE A 284 4.92 1.15 1.57
N TRP A 285 4.28 0.06 2.03
CA TRP A 285 2.83 0.01 2.18
C TRP A 285 2.33 0.99 3.25
N ILE A 286 3.00 1.02 4.41
CA ILE A 286 2.68 1.98 5.48
C ILE A 286 2.76 3.41 4.94
N LEU A 287 3.85 3.73 4.24
CA LEU A 287 4.07 5.03 3.63
C LEU A 287 2.99 5.37 2.61
N ALA A 288 2.60 4.42 1.74
CA ALA A 288 1.53 4.62 0.77
C ALA A 288 0.21 5.03 1.44
N PHE A 289 -0.23 4.29 2.48
CA PHE A 289 -1.46 4.62 3.19
C PHE A 289 -1.40 5.97 3.89
N ILE A 290 -0.26 6.30 4.52
CA ILE A 290 -0.03 7.61 5.14
C ILE A 290 -0.13 8.73 4.10
N LEU A 291 0.51 8.57 2.95
CA LEU A 291 0.50 9.57 1.87
C LEU A 291 -0.91 9.76 1.28
N TRP A 292 -1.68 8.69 1.07
CA TRP A 292 -3.09 8.78 0.69
C TRP A 292 -3.94 9.50 1.75
N GLY A 293 -3.69 9.24 3.04
CA GLY A 293 -4.41 9.89 4.14
C GLY A 293 -4.09 11.38 4.22
N MET A 294 -2.83 11.76 4.05
CA MET A 294 -2.41 13.15 3.96
C MET A 294 -3.00 13.85 2.72
N ALA A 295 -3.04 13.17 1.57
CA ALA A 295 -3.68 13.68 0.36
C ALA A 295 -5.16 14.00 0.62
N ALA A 296 -5.89 13.09 1.28
CA ALA A 296 -7.27 13.29 1.68
C ALA A 296 -7.43 14.46 2.67
N ALA A 297 -6.53 14.58 3.64
CA ALA A 297 -6.53 15.68 4.60
C ALA A 297 -6.39 17.04 3.92
N LEU A 298 -5.40 17.18 3.02
CA LEU A 298 -5.13 18.41 2.29
C LEU A 298 -6.25 18.77 1.31
N GLU A 299 -6.80 17.80 0.58
CA GLU A 299 -7.91 18.06 -0.35
C GLU A 299 -9.12 18.63 0.38
N PHE A 300 -9.44 18.09 1.55
CA PHE A 300 -10.56 18.57 2.35
C PHE A 300 -10.37 20.02 2.80
N ASP A 301 -9.16 20.36 3.25
CA ASP A 301 -8.83 21.74 3.65
C ASP A 301 -8.98 22.70 2.48
N LEU A 302 -8.41 22.34 1.32
CA LEU A 302 -8.50 23.12 0.09
C LEU A 302 -9.96 23.32 -0.34
N SER A 303 -10.75 22.26 -0.26
CA SER A 303 -12.18 22.25 -0.65
C SER A 303 -13.09 22.99 0.34
N SER A 304 -12.69 23.09 1.61
CA SER A 304 -13.53 23.68 2.66
C SER A 304 -13.27 25.17 2.89
N ARG A 305 -12.21 25.73 2.29
CA ARG A 305 -11.90 27.15 2.40
C ARG A 305 -13.00 27.99 1.76
N PRO A 306 -13.57 28.98 2.48
CA PRO A 306 -14.52 29.91 1.88
C PRO A 306 -13.80 30.66 0.75
N THR A 307 -14.35 30.58 -0.47
CA THR A 307 -13.91 31.42 -1.58
C THR A 307 -14.14 32.86 -1.16
N THR A 308 -13.06 33.61 -0.92
CA THR A 308 -13.13 35.05 -0.69
C THR A 308 -13.46 35.70 -2.02
N ARG A 309 -14.72 35.55 -2.46
CA ARG A 309 -15.24 36.32 -3.58
C ARG A 309 -15.30 37.75 -3.05
N SER A 310 -14.27 38.53 -3.40
CA SER A 310 -14.26 39.97 -3.24
C SER A 310 -15.57 40.49 -3.81
N ARG A 311 -16.55 40.77 -2.94
CA ARG A 311 -17.62 41.71 -3.22
C ARG A 311 -16.93 43.07 -3.35
N ARG A 312 -16.35 43.32 -4.52
CA ARG A 312 -16.20 44.69 -5.01
C ARG A 312 -17.61 45.05 -5.48
N ASN A 313 -18.23 45.90 -4.66
CA ASN A 313 -19.40 46.68 -5.02
C ASN A 313 -19.16 47.44 -6.32
#